data_AF-A0A7S1Y6V3-F1
#
_entry.id   AF-A0A7S1Y6V3-F1
#
_cell.length_a   1.000
_cell.length_b   1.000
_cell.length_c   1.000
_cell.angle_alpha   90.00
_cell.angle_beta   90.00
_cell.angle_gamma   90.00
#
_symmetry.space_group_name_H-M   'P 1'
#
loop_
_entity.id
_entity.type
_entity.pdbx_description
1 polymer ?
#
loop_
_entity_poly.entity_id
_entity_poly.type
_entity_poly.pdbx_seq_one_letter_code
_entity_poly.pdbx_strand_id
1 'polypeptide(L)'
;AGIKGKIVDSWKYGLPVVTTPVGGEGMTLTQQDNGSLWGGTHDCWTEDSFVESAAKLYSDELEWGRASTAARQHLTELYDAESNWKIVEDAVSQALGGIEIHRSDDPFQSILWHQSNRSTEYFSRWIEEKNKKKK
;
A
#
# COMPACT_ATOMS: atom_id res chain seq x y z
N ALA A 1 6.83 -2.11 0.75
CA ALA A 1 6.12 -1.77 2.00
C ALA A 1 4.77 -1.14 1.60
N GLY A 2 3.72 -1.21 2.43
CA GLY A 2 2.34 -0.86 2.01
C GLY A 2 1.71 0.22 2.87
N ILE A 3 0.39 0.38 2.77
CA ILE A 3 -0.43 1.27 3.59
C ILE A 3 -0.27 0.94 5.08
N LYS A 4 -0.11 1.96 5.94
CA LYS A 4 0.07 1.78 7.39
C LYS A 4 -1.27 1.91 8.08
N GLY A 5 -1.84 0.78 8.51
CA GLY A 5 -3.13 0.73 9.21
C GLY A 5 -3.21 1.67 10.43
N LYS A 6 -2.11 1.82 11.19
CA LYS A 6 -2.05 2.74 12.33
C LYS A 6 -2.32 4.20 11.96
N ILE A 7 -1.89 4.63 10.77
CA ILE A 7 -2.07 6.01 10.31
C ILE A 7 -3.53 6.22 9.90
N VAL A 8 -4.09 5.27 9.14
CA VAL A 8 -5.50 5.26 8.75
C VAL A 8 -6.40 5.26 9.99
N ASP A 9 -6.08 4.46 11.01
CA ASP A 9 -6.84 4.41 12.26
C ASP A 9 -6.79 5.74 13.02
N SER A 10 -5.62 6.40 13.10
CA SER A 10 -5.51 7.75 13.67
C SER A 10 -6.40 8.76 12.92
N TRP A 11 -6.37 8.74 11.59
CA TRP A 11 -7.17 9.64 10.76
C TRP A 11 -8.67 9.45 10.95
N LYS A 12 -9.14 8.22 11.26
CA LYS A 12 -10.58 7.96 11.52
C LYS A 12 -11.08 8.75 12.72
N TYR A 13 -10.20 8.99 13.68
CA TYR A 13 -10.46 9.83 14.85
C TYR A 13 -10.07 11.30 14.65
N GLY A 14 -9.71 11.68 13.42
CA GLY A 14 -9.27 13.04 13.08
C GLY A 14 -7.95 13.42 13.75
N LEU A 15 -7.11 12.44 14.10
CA LEU A 15 -5.81 12.65 14.75
C LEU A 15 -4.72 12.79 13.67
N PRO A 16 -4.10 13.97 13.54
CA PRO A 16 -2.97 14.17 12.66
C PRO A 16 -1.78 13.25 13.01
N VAL A 17 -0.99 12.89 12.00
CA VAL A 17 0.15 11.98 12.16
C VAL A 17 1.45 12.65 11.69
N VAL A 18 2.50 12.48 12.48
CA VAL A 18 3.89 12.81 12.10
C VAL A 18 4.63 11.51 11.82
N THR A 19 5.24 11.41 10.63
CA THR A 19 5.95 10.21 10.21
C THR A 19 7.07 10.51 9.22
N THR A 20 7.85 9.49 8.88
CA THR A 20 8.88 9.57 7.85
C THR A 20 8.27 9.33 6.46
N PRO A 21 8.99 9.63 5.37
CA PRO A 21 8.46 9.40 4.01
C PRO A 21 8.11 7.94 3.75
N VAL A 22 8.90 7.03 4.33
CA VAL A 22 8.64 5.59 4.29
C VAL A 22 7.36 5.23 5.06
N GLY A 23 7.07 5.95 6.15
CA GLY A 23 5.82 5.83 6.90
C GLY A 23 4.59 6.26 6.11
N GLY A 24 4.70 7.35 5.34
CA GLY A 24 3.63 7.86 4.47
C GLY A 24 3.53 7.19 3.09
N GLU A 25 4.43 6.26 2.76
CA GLU A 25 4.46 5.60 1.45
C GLU A 25 3.10 4.93 1.11
N GLY A 26 2.59 5.24 -0.07
CA GLY A 26 1.33 4.68 -0.60
C GLY A 26 0.06 5.26 0.01
N MET A 27 0.16 6.42 0.67
CA MET A 27 -0.95 7.05 1.38
C MET A 27 -1.22 8.50 0.95
N THR A 28 -0.58 9.01 -0.10
CA THR A 28 -0.81 10.37 -0.66
C THR A 28 -1.76 10.32 -1.86
N LEU A 29 -2.55 11.37 -2.07
CA LEU A 29 -3.49 11.47 -3.21
C LEU A 29 -2.78 11.65 -4.56
N THR A 30 -1.66 12.36 -4.56
CA THR A 30 -0.83 12.61 -5.74
C THR A 30 0.66 12.49 -5.38
N GLN A 31 1.52 12.21 -6.36
CA GLN A 31 2.98 12.29 -6.19
C GLN A 31 3.48 13.72 -5.95
N GLN A 32 2.63 14.70 -6.25
CA GLN A 32 2.82 16.11 -6.04
C GLN A 32 1.73 16.58 -5.09
N ASP A 33 1.94 16.37 -3.80
CA ASP A 33 1.12 17.00 -2.78
C ASP A 33 1.53 18.49 -2.74
N ASN A 34 1.03 19.26 -3.72
CA ASN A 34 1.37 20.66 -4.00
C ASN A 34 0.76 21.62 -2.98
N GLY A 35 0.86 21.28 -1.68
CA GLY A 35 0.37 22.09 -0.57
C GLY A 35 -0.98 21.67 0.01
N SER A 36 -1.52 20.49 -0.33
CA SER A 36 -2.57 19.88 0.51
C SER A 36 -1.91 19.25 1.73
N LEU A 37 -2.52 19.42 2.90
CA LEU A 37 -2.02 18.78 4.11
C LEU A 37 -2.32 17.29 4.01
N TRP A 38 -1.33 16.44 4.22
CA TRP A 38 -1.48 14.99 4.12
C TRP A 38 -2.29 14.36 5.29
N GLY A 39 -2.80 15.18 6.22
CA GLY A 39 -3.28 14.69 7.51
C GLY A 39 -2.20 14.73 8.61
N GLY A 40 -1.27 15.67 8.50
CA GLY A 40 -0.11 15.84 9.37
C GLY A 40 1.14 16.09 8.52
N THR A 41 2.27 15.46 8.86
CA THR A 41 3.50 15.50 8.06
C THR A 41 4.09 14.11 7.89
N HIS A 42 4.62 13.84 6.70
CA HIS A 42 5.34 12.60 6.41
C HIS A 42 6.76 12.85 5.92
N ASP A 43 7.27 14.10 5.93
CA ASP A 43 8.58 14.44 5.35
C ASP A 43 9.68 14.59 6.42
N CYS A 44 9.56 13.85 7.51
CA CYS A 44 10.55 13.86 8.59
C CYS A 44 11.68 12.86 8.28
N TRP A 45 12.82 13.35 7.80
CA TRP A 45 14.01 12.54 7.51
C TRP A 45 14.95 12.37 8.71
N THR A 46 14.90 13.30 9.68
CA THR A 46 15.78 13.34 10.85
C THR A 46 14.98 13.37 12.15
N GLU A 47 15.63 13.01 13.26
CA GLU A 47 15.03 13.11 14.60
C GLU A 47 14.58 14.53 14.93
N ASP A 48 15.42 15.54 14.65
CA ASP A 48 15.08 16.95 14.87
C ASP A 48 13.84 17.36 14.06
N SER A 49 13.77 17.00 12.77
CA SER A 49 12.61 17.31 11.92
C SER A 49 11.32 16.68 12.43
N PHE A 50 11.42 15.49 13.04
CA PHE A 50 10.29 14.79 13.63
C PHE A 50 9.81 15.49 14.89
N VAL A 51 10.73 15.83 15.81
CA VAL A 51 10.43 16.51 17.08
C VAL A 51 9.84 17.89 16.82
N GLU A 52 10.45 18.69 15.93
CA GLU A 52 9.96 20.02 15.57
C GLU A 52 8.56 19.96 14.95
N SER A 53 8.35 19.02 14.02
CA SER A 53 7.03 18.86 13.38
C SER A 53 5.95 18.45 14.38
N ALA A 54 6.26 17.52 15.28
CA ALA A 54 5.33 17.10 16.33
C ALA A 54 5.01 18.24 17.30
N ALA A 55 6.04 18.98 17.75
CA ALA A 55 5.87 20.12 18.64
C ALA A 55 5.03 21.23 17.99
N LYS A 56 5.30 21.55 16.72
CA LYS A 56 4.53 22.53 15.94
C LYS A 56 3.06 22.11 15.81
N LEU A 57 2.81 20.87 15.38
CA LEU A 57 1.47 20.35 15.16
C LEU A 57 0.64 20.31 16.44
N TYR A 58 1.28 20.04 17.58
CA TYR A 58 0.63 20.06 18.89
C TYR A 58 0.35 21.47 19.40
N SER A 59 1.27 22.41 19.18
CA SER A 59 1.21 23.75 19.77
C SER A 59 0.36 24.73 18.95
N ASP A 60 0.14 24.46 17.67
CA ASP A 60 -0.65 25.29 16.76
C ASP A 60 -2.02 24.64 16.50
N GLU A 61 -3.05 25.16 17.17
CA GLU A 61 -4.43 24.67 17.06
C GLU A 61 -5.00 24.83 15.64
N LEU A 62 -4.62 25.90 14.92
CA LEU A 62 -5.05 26.13 13.55
C LEU A 62 -4.47 25.04 12.64
N GLU A 63 -3.17 24.78 12.78
CA GLU A 63 -2.49 23.76 11.98
C GLU A 63 -3.02 22.35 12.29
N TRP A 64 -3.28 22.05 13.56
CA TRP A 64 -3.97 20.81 13.96
C TRP A 64 -5.33 20.67 13.28
N GLY A 65 -6.15 21.73 13.30
CA GLY A 65 -7.48 21.72 12.68
C GLY A 65 -7.42 21.49 11.18
N ARG A 66 -6.47 22.12 10.49
CA ARG A 66 -6.24 21.92 9.04
C ARG A 66 -5.80 20.49 8.75
N ALA A 67 -4.82 19.97 9.51
CA ALA A 67 -4.34 18.60 9.35
C ALA A 67 -5.44 17.56 9.66
N SER A 68 -6.23 17.77 10.71
CA SER A 68 -7.36 16.88 11.07
C SER A 68 -8.45 16.84 10.00
N THR A 69 -8.71 17.99 9.36
CA THR A 69 -9.67 18.08 8.25
C THR A 69 -9.14 17.33 7.04
N ALA A 70 -7.87 17.54 6.71
CA ALA A 70 -7.26 16.88 5.56
C ALA A 70 -7.15 15.36 5.77
N ALA A 71 -6.81 14.90 6.97
CA ALA A 71 -6.83 13.47 7.34
C ALA A 71 -8.19 12.80 7.02
N ARG A 72 -9.30 13.48 7.34
CA ARG A 72 -10.66 13.00 7.03
C ARG A 72 -10.94 13.02 5.53
N GLN A 73 -10.45 14.03 4.81
CA GLN A 73 -10.57 14.09 3.35
C GLN A 73 -9.81 12.92 2.68
N HIS A 74 -8.57 12.65 3.09
CA HIS A 74 -7.77 11.51 2.61
C HIS A 74 -8.47 10.18 2.85
N LEU A 75 -9.14 10.01 4.00
CA LEU A 75 -9.94 8.81 4.26
C LEU A 75 -11.07 8.61 3.25
N THR A 76 -11.84 9.66 2.99
CA THR A 76 -12.95 9.59 2.02
C THR A 76 -12.45 9.34 0.60
N GLU A 77 -11.32 9.95 0.22
CA GLU A 77 -10.85 9.87 -1.17
C GLU A 77 -10.04 8.61 -1.49
N LEU A 78 -9.24 8.11 -0.55
CA LEU A 78 -8.37 6.94 -0.78
C LEU A 78 -8.92 5.64 -0.21
N TYR A 79 -9.78 5.70 0.81
CA TYR A 79 -10.16 4.54 1.61
C TYR A 79 -11.67 4.27 1.61
N ASP A 80 -12.42 4.90 0.71
CA ASP A 80 -13.84 4.57 0.52
C ASP A 80 -13.99 3.13 0.03
N ALA A 81 -14.72 2.33 0.82
CA ALA A 81 -14.80 0.89 0.60
C ALA A 81 -15.60 0.55 -0.67
N GLU A 82 -16.67 1.29 -0.95
CA GLU A 82 -17.54 1.04 -2.10
C GLU A 82 -16.83 1.41 -3.41
N SER A 83 -16.20 2.58 -3.45
CA SER A 83 -15.43 3.05 -4.60
C SER A 83 -14.24 2.13 -4.89
N ASN A 84 -13.47 1.76 -3.86
CA ASN A 84 -12.32 0.87 -4.02
C ASN A 84 -12.74 -0.55 -4.42
N TRP A 85 -13.83 -1.07 -3.84
CA TRP A 85 -14.35 -2.37 -4.22
C TRP A 85 -14.74 -2.38 -5.69
N LYS A 86 -15.39 -1.32 -6.19
CA LYS A 86 -15.81 -1.26 -7.58
C LYS A 86 -14.63 -1.33 -8.56
N ILE A 87 -13.55 -0.62 -8.25
CA ILE A 87 -12.31 -0.67 -9.04
C ILE A 87 -11.73 -2.09 -9.08
N VAL A 88 -11.67 -2.77 -7.93
CA VAL A 88 -11.16 -4.14 -7.83
C VAL A 88 -12.06 -5.12 -8.58
N GLU A 89 -13.37 -5.02 -8.41
CA GLU A 89 -14.36 -5.85 -9.08
C GLU A 89 -14.25 -5.74 -10.61
N ASP A 90 -14.13 -4.52 -11.12
CA ASP A 90 -14.01 -4.26 -12.56
C ASP A 90 -12.68 -4.81 -13.09
N ALA A 91 -11.57 -4.61 -12.36
CA ALA A 91 -10.26 -5.15 -12.73
C ALA A 91 -10.25 -6.68 -12.76
N VAL A 92 -10.83 -7.34 -11.77
CA VAL A 92 -10.95 -8.81 -11.72
C VAL A 92 -11.83 -9.30 -12.87
N SER A 93 -12.97 -8.65 -13.12
CA SER A 93 -13.88 -9.04 -14.19
C SER A 93 -13.22 -8.92 -15.57
N GLN A 94 -12.46 -7.84 -15.80
CA GLN A 94 -11.67 -7.65 -17.02
C GLN A 94 -10.57 -8.73 -17.17
N ALA A 95 -9.83 -9.02 -16.10
CA ALA A 95 -8.79 -10.03 -16.11
C ALA A 95 -9.34 -11.44 -16.40
N LEU A 96 -10.50 -11.78 -15.85
CA LEU A 96 -11.18 -13.06 -16.11
C LEU A 96 -11.68 -13.16 -17.55
N GLY A 97 -12.21 -12.06 -18.12
CA GLY A 97 -12.66 -12.02 -19.52
C GLY A 97 -11.53 -12.16 -20.55
N GLY A 98 -10.31 -11.75 -20.19
CA GLY A 98 -9.13 -11.74 -21.07
C GLY A 98 -8.02 -12.72 -20.68
N ILE A 99 -8.32 -13.76 -19.90
CA ILE A 99 -7.30 -14.56 -19.20
C ILE A 99 -6.24 -15.17 -20.14
N GLU A 100 -6.65 -15.66 -21.32
CA GLU A 100 -5.72 -16.29 -22.26
C GLU A 100 -4.81 -15.27 -22.95
N ILE A 101 -5.34 -14.08 -23.26
CA ILE A 101 -4.58 -12.98 -23.86
C ILE A 101 -3.56 -12.46 -22.84
N HIS A 102 -3.98 -12.24 -21.60
CA HIS A 102 -3.10 -11.75 -20.54
C HIS A 102 -1.94 -12.72 -20.26
N ARG A 103 -2.19 -14.03 -20.38
CA ARG A 103 -1.17 -15.07 -20.21
C ARG A 103 -0.23 -15.21 -21.40
N SER A 104 -0.73 -15.02 -22.62
CA SER A 104 0.13 -15.06 -23.82
C SER A 104 1.04 -13.83 -23.92
N ASP A 105 0.58 -12.69 -23.40
CA ASP A 105 1.27 -11.41 -23.49
C ASP A 105 2.35 -11.21 -22.39
N ASP A 106 2.42 -12.10 -21.39
CA ASP A 106 3.48 -12.09 -20.38
C ASP A 106 4.65 -13.02 -20.76
N PRO A 107 5.78 -12.48 -21.27
CA PRO A 107 6.95 -13.27 -21.62
C PRO A 107 7.64 -13.91 -20.41
N PHE A 108 7.56 -13.29 -19.21
CA PHE A 108 8.12 -13.88 -17.99
C PHE A 108 7.29 -15.07 -17.54
N GLN A 109 5.96 -14.99 -17.66
CA GLN A 109 5.09 -16.14 -17.45
C GLN A 109 5.47 -17.27 -18.42
N SER A 110 5.61 -16.98 -19.70
CA SER A 110 6.04 -17.98 -20.69
C SER A 110 7.38 -18.65 -20.34
N ILE A 111 8.34 -17.89 -19.80
CA ILE A 111 9.64 -18.41 -19.31
C ILE A 111 9.46 -19.31 -18.07
N LEU A 112 8.62 -18.91 -17.10
CA LEU A 112 8.34 -19.70 -15.90
C LEU A 112 7.59 -21.00 -16.21
N TRP A 113 6.69 -20.96 -17.20
CA TRP A 113 5.93 -22.13 -17.67
C TRP A 113 6.71 -23.03 -18.63
N HIS A 114 7.92 -22.64 -19.02
CA HIS A 114 8.80 -23.45 -19.85
C HIS A 114 9.16 -24.78 -19.14
N GLN A 115 9.06 -25.89 -19.87
CA GLN A 115 9.12 -27.28 -19.38
C GLN A 115 10.31 -27.58 -18.44
N SER A 116 11.45 -26.92 -18.64
CA SER A 116 12.66 -27.01 -17.80
C SER A 116 12.45 -26.58 -16.35
N ASN A 117 11.67 -25.52 -16.12
CA ASN A 117 11.40 -25.02 -14.77
C ASN A 117 10.37 -25.91 -14.06
N ARG A 118 9.37 -26.41 -14.80
CA ARG A 118 8.38 -27.34 -14.26
C ARG A 118 8.96 -28.71 -13.91
N SER A 119 9.89 -29.24 -14.71
CA SER A 119 10.53 -30.53 -14.39
C SER A 119 11.33 -30.45 -13.08
N THR A 120 12.01 -29.33 -12.84
CA THR A 120 12.73 -29.06 -11.58
C THR A 120 11.77 -28.95 -10.39
N GLU A 121 10.62 -28.28 -10.56
CA GLU A 121 9.57 -28.20 -9.54
C GLU A 121 9.01 -29.59 -9.18
N TYR A 122 8.59 -30.37 -10.18
CA TYR A 122 8.02 -31.71 -9.94
C TYR A 122 9.03 -32.66 -9.31
N PHE A 123 10.30 -32.60 -9.71
CA PHE A 123 11.36 -33.40 -9.11
C PHE A 123 11.59 -33.03 -7.63
N SER A 124 11.56 -31.73 -7.31
CA SER A 124 11.67 -31.24 -5.93
C SER A 124 10.50 -31.70 -5.07
N ARG A 125 9.26 -31.58 -5.56
CA ARG A 125 8.05 -32.10 -4.88
C ARG A 125 8.13 -33.61 -4.66
N TRP A 126 8.65 -34.37 -5.62
CA TRP A 126 8.84 -35.81 -5.49
C TRP A 126 9.89 -36.19 -4.44
N ILE A 127 11.03 -35.48 -4.39
CA ILE A 127 12.05 -35.67 -3.34
C ILE A 127 11.46 -35.41 -1.96
N GLU A 128 10.70 -34.31 -1.82
CA GLU A 128 10.07 -33.91 -0.58
C GLU A 128 9.10 -34.99 -0.07
N GLU A 129 8.27 -35.52 -0.96
CA GLU A 129 7.30 -36.57 -0.61
C GLU A 129 7.96 -37.92 -0.32
N LYS A 130 9.06 -38.26 -1.01
CA LYS A 130 9.88 -39.43 -0.70
C LYS A 130 10.52 -39.32 0.69
N ASN A 131 10.92 -38.12 1.09
CA ASN A 131 11.55 -37.87 2.39
C ASN A 131 10.53 -37.82 3.55
N LYS A 132 9.25 -37.50 3.29
CA LYS A 132 8.20 -37.56 4.33
C LYS A 132 7.98 -38.96 4.91
N LYS A 133 8.16 -40.03 4.13
CA LYS A 133 8.01 -41.42 4.61
C LYS A 133 9.22 -41.96 5.39
N LYS A 134 10.29 -41.17 5.52
CA LYS A 134 11.51 -41.55 6.26
C LYS A 134 11.59 -40.96 7.67
N LYS A 135 10.59 -40.17 8.09
CA LYS A 135 10.34 -39.79 9.48
C LYS A 135 9.28 -40.70 10.08
#